data_AF-A0A429HNX1-F1
#
_entry.id   AF-A0A429HNX1-F1
#
_cell.length_a   1.000
_cell.length_b   1.000
_cell.length_c   1.000
_cell.angle_alpha   90.00
_cell.angle_beta   90.00
_cell.angle_gamma   90.00
#
_symmetry.space_group_name_H-M   'P 1'
#
loop_
_entity.id
_entity.type
_entity.pdbx_description
1 polymer ?
#
loop_
_entity_poly.entity_id
_entity_poly.type
_entity_poly.pdbx_seq_one_letter_code
_entity_poly.pdbx_strand_id
1 'polypeptide(L)'
;MAITGDGTAAEGALPLHSGAADRTPAQAAGAPGDRGADTIGYRGPTACAAAGITYRQLDYWARTGLVEPSVRPAYGSGTQRLYNFRDVVVLKIVKRLLDTGVSLQNIRTAVWHLRSRGLSDLARMTLMSDGATVYECTSPDEVVDLLQGGQGVFGIAVGVVWRDVEGALSQLHGERVDTGETLVRHNPHDELARRRNRAG
;
A
#
# COMPACT_ATOMS: atom_id res chain seq x y z
N MET A 1 -27.28 17.98 42.03
CA MET A 1 -27.33 16.55 42.40
C MET A 1 -27.00 15.76 41.15
N ALA A 2 -25.77 15.25 41.08
CA ALA A 2 -25.26 14.38 40.01
C ALA A 2 -25.55 12.92 40.35
N ILE A 3 -25.81 12.05 39.34
CA ILE A 3 -25.50 10.61 39.18
C ILE A 3 -25.85 10.29 37.70
N THR A 4 -24.97 10.10 36.70
CA THR A 4 -23.94 9.07 36.38
C THR A 4 -24.43 7.62 36.31
N GLY A 5 -24.31 7.00 35.13
CA GLY A 5 -24.49 5.56 34.89
C GLY A 5 -24.63 5.33 33.37
N ASP A 6 -23.55 5.35 32.61
CA ASP A 6 -22.59 4.25 32.39
C ASP A 6 -23.22 3.09 31.60
N GLY A 7 -22.89 3.05 30.31
CA GLY A 7 -23.36 2.07 29.32
C GLY A 7 -22.15 1.48 28.63
N THR A 8 -21.52 0.54 29.32
CA THR A 8 -20.34 -0.22 28.93
C THR A 8 -20.64 -1.20 27.79
N ALA A 9 -19.72 -1.24 26.82
CA ALA A 9 -19.34 -2.33 25.92
C ALA A 9 -20.37 -2.95 24.94
N ALA A 10 -20.03 -2.83 23.65
CA ALA A 10 -19.95 -4.00 22.78
C ALA A 10 -18.84 -3.77 21.74
N GLU A 11 -17.63 -4.27 22.07
CA GLU A 11 -16.59 -4.55 21.10
C GLU A 11 -17.13 -5.59 20.10
N GLY A 12 -17.54 -5.13 18.92
CA GLY A 12 -17.87 -5.99 17.80
C GLY A 12 -16.60 -6.39 17.06
N ALA A 13 -15.95 -7.46 17.51
CA ALA A 13 -14.99 -8.20 16.71
C ALA A 13 -15.68 -8.69 15.42
N LEU A 14 -15.12 -8.41 14.24
CA LEU A 14 -15.66 -8.86 12.96
C LEU A 14 -14.70 -9.84 12.27
N PRO A 15 -15.18 -11.03 11.87
CA PRO A 15 -14.33 -12.12 11.40
C PRO A 15 -14.05 -12.05 9.90
N LEU A 16 -12.80 -12.28 9.52
CA LEU A 16 -12.43 -12.65 8.15
C LEU A 16 -12.58 -14.17 8.06
N HIS A 17 -13.59 -14.63 7.32
CA HIS A 17 -13.86 -16.06 7.15
C HIS A 17 -12.76 -16.70 6.30
N SER A 18 -11.72 -17.22 6.97
CA SER A 18 -10.73 -18.11 6.38
C SER A 18 -11.15 -19.55 6.69
N GLY A 19 -11.37 -20.37 5.66
CA GLY A 19 -11.54 -21.81 5.83
C GLY A 19 -10.28 -22.42 6.47
N ALA A 20 -10.45 -22.98 7.67
CA ALA A 20 -9.37 -23.40 8.54
C ALA A 20 -8.80 -24.79 8.19
N ALA A 21 -7.47 -24.90 8.15
CA ALA A 21 -6.74 -26.11 8.52
C ALA A 21 -5.62 -25.71 9.49
N ASP A 22 -5.91 -25.96 10.76
CA ASP A 22 -5.09 -26.10 11.97
C ASP A 22 -3.55 -26.00 11.85
N ARG A 23 -2.94 -25.13 12.69
CA ARG A 23 -1.61 -25.29 13.29
C ARG A 23 -1.31 -24.23 14.36
N THR A 24 -1.02 -24.74 15.56
CA THR A 24 -0.70 -24.09 16.84
C THR A 24 0.53 -23.16 16.79
N PRO A 25 0.61 -22.09 17.62
CA PRO A 25 1.71 -21.13 17.56
C PRO A 25 2.90 -21.56 18.42
N ALA A 26 4.07 -21.68 17.81
CA ALA A 26 5.35 -21.80 18.49
C ALA A 26 6.15 -20.49 18.31
N GLN A 27 6.51 -19.88 19.45
CA GLN A 27 7.44 -18.76 19.52
C GLN A 27 8.77 -19.13 18.85
N ALA A 28 9.20 -18.32 17.89
CA ALA A 28 10.57 -18.33 17.39
C ALA A 28 11.03 -16.90 17.18
N ALA A 29 12.15 -16.60 17.82
CA ALA A 29 12.94 -15.39 17.71
C ALA A 29 13.09 -14.92 16.25
N GLY A 30 13.19 -13.60 16.07
CA GLY A 30 13.32 -12.94 14.78
C GLY A 30 14.31 -13.63 13.85
N ALA A 31 13.77 -14.40 12.91
CA ALA A 31 14.49 -14.82 11.72
C ALA A 31 14.76 -13.57 10.87
N PRO A 32 15.94 -13.45 10.23
CA PRO A 32 16.21 -12.38 9.29
C PRO A 32 15.46 -12.65 7.99
N GLY A 33 14.13 -12.49 8.02
CA GLY A 33 13.28 -12.57 6.85
C GLY A 33 13.56 -11.39 5.93
N ASP A 34 14.05 -11.70 4.73
CA ASP A 34 13.96 -10.84 3.55
C ASP A 34 14.66 -9.46 3.63
N ARG A 35 15.89 -9.40 4.14
CA ARG A 35 16.79 -8.24 3.95
C ARG A 35 17.39 -8.16 2.54
N GLY A 36 16.78 -8.80 1.55
CA GLY A 36 17.33 -8.98 0.19
C GLY A 36 16.49 -8.44 -0.96
N ALA A 37 15.21 -8.10 -0.76
CA ALA A 37 14.32 -7.83 -1.89
C ALA A 37 14.26 -6.38 -2.40
N ASP A 38 14.62 -5.37 -1.60
CA ASP A 38 14.53 -3.97 -2.03
C ASP A 38 15.88 -3.27 -1.99
N THR A 39 16.75 -3.61 -2.95
CA THR A 39 17.99 -2.87 -3.20
C THR A 39 17.75 -1.44 -3.71
N ILE A 40 16.50 -1.13 -4.10
CA ILE A 40 16.11 0.18 -4.64
C ILE A 40 14.96 0.76 -3.81
N GLY A 41 15.15 1.98 -3.32
CA GLY A 41 14.12 2.83 -2.74
C GLY A 41 13.74 3.98 -3.67
N TYR A 42 12.55 4.51 -3.50
CA TYR A 42 11.97 5.57 -4.31
C TYR A 42 11.65 6.77 -3.43
N ARG A 43 12.18 7.94 -3.81
CA ARG A 43 11.89 9.21 -3.14
C ARG A 43 10.43 9.62 -3.37
N GLY A 44 9.92 10.50 -2.51
CA GLY A 44 8.54 11.00 -2.57
C GLY A 44 8.07 11.42 -3.97
N PRO A 45 8.82 12.23 -4.73
CA PRO A 45 8.43 12.61 -6.09
C PRO A 45 8.27 11.42 -7.04
N THR A 46 9.19 10.45 -7.01
CA THR A 46 9.11 9.23 -7.82
C THR A 46 7.90 8.39 -7.41
N ALA A 47 7.70 8.16 -6.11
CA ALA A 47 6.56 7.41 -5.60
C ALA A 47 5.22 8.08 -5.97
N CYS A 48 5.13 9.41 -5.88
CA CYS A 48 3.96 10.18 -6.30
C CYS A 48 3.65 9.98 -7.79
N ALA A 49 4.66 10.10 -8.64
CA ALA A 49 4.52 9.96 -10.09
C ALA A 49 4.05 8.54 -10.47
N ALA A 50 4.67 7.49 -9.91
CA ALA A 50 4.31 6.11 -10.21
C ALA A 50 2.92 5.71 -9.67
N ALA A 51 2.55 6.19 -8.48
CA ALA A 51 1.26 5.92 -7.86
C ALA A 51 0.13 6.82 -8.39
N GLY A 52 0.44 7.91 -9.09
CA GLY A 52 -0.55 8.89 -9.57
C GLY A 52 -1.20 9.70 -8.44
N ILE A 53 -0.43 10.00 -7.39
CA ILE A 53 -0.89 10.76 -6.22
C ILE A 53 -0.13 12.07 -6.09
N THR A 54 -0.74 13.04 -5.41
CA THR A 54 -0.07 14.30 -5.09
C THR A 54 0.89 14.13 -3.90
N TYR A 55 1.87 15.03 -3.79
CA TYR A 55 2.77 15.06 -2.64
C TYR A 55 2.03 15.26 -1.31
N ARG A 56 0.94 16.04 -1.32
CA ARG A 56 0.10 16.25 -0.12
C ARG A 56 -0.60 14.97 0.33
N GLN A 57 -1.12 14.17 -0.61
CA GLN A 57 -1.71 12.87 -0.29
C GLN A 57 -0.66 11.94 0.31
N LEU A 58 0.53 11.86 -0.31
CA LEU A 58 1.63 11.06 0.21
C LEU A 58 2.04 11.48 1.63
N ASP A 59 2.24 12.78 1.87
CA ASP A 59 2.65 13.29 3.18
C ASP A 59 1.56 13.06 4.24
N TYR A 60 0.30 13.29 3.90
CA TYR A 60 -0.82 13.02 4.81
C TYR A 60 -0.92 11.53 5.16
N TRP A 61 -0.80 10.63 4.19
CA TRP A 61 -0.88 9.18 4.43
C TRP A 61 0.31 8.65 5.25
N ALA A 62 1.51 9.17 5.01
CA ALA A 62 2.68 8.83 5.82
C ALA A 62 2.55 9.35 7.25
N ARG A 63 2.08 10.60 7.44
CA ARG A 63 1.93 11.20 8.77
C ARG A 63 0.80 10.60 9.60
N THR A 64 -0.23 10.07 8.95
CA THR A 64 -1.37 9.42 9.62
C THR A 64 -1.22 7.90 9.76
N GLY A 65 -0.09 7.35 9.33
CA GLY A 65 0.21 5.93 9.38
C GLY A 65 -0.58 5.05 8.41
N LEU A 66 -1.27 5.65 7.42
CA LEU A 66 -2.01 4.88 6.42
C LEU A 66 -1.04 4.12 5.52
N VAL A 67 -0.04 4.81 4.97
CA VAL A 67 1.06 4.21 4.21
C VAL A 67 2.34 4.92 4.54
N GLU A 68 3.17 4.27 5.36
CA GLU A 68 4.50 4.73 5.74
C GLU A 68 5.59 4.18 4.81
N PRO A 69 6.71 4.91 4.63
CA PRO A 69 7.88 4.40 3.92
C PRO A 69 8.52 3.22 4.65
N SER A 70 8.64 2.08 3.97
CA SER A 70 9.19 0.84 4.55
C SER A 70 10.72 0.78 4.50
N VAL A 71 11.39 1.54 3.62
CA VAL A 71 12.86 1.53 3.50
C VAL A 71 13.51 2.50 4.47
N ARG A 72 13.12 3.78 4.40
CA ARG A 72 13.67 4.83 5.25
C ARG A 72 12.58 5.81 5.64
N PRO A 73 12.20 5.89 6.92
CA PRO A 73 11.40 6.99 7.43
C PRO A 73 12.19 8.30 7.40
N ALA A 74 11.50 9.43 7.43
CA ALA A 74 12.15 10.72 7.63
C ALA A 74 11.99 11.16 9.09
N TYR A 75 13.11 11.38 9.78
CA TYR A 75 13.15 11.95 11.12
C TYR A 75 14.04 13.20 11.07
N GLY A 76 13.42 14.39 11.09
CA GLY A 76 14.13 15.67 11.13
C GLY A 76 14.50 16.29 9.78
N SER A 77 15.26 17.39 9.84
CA SER A 77 15.73 18.13 8.66
C SER A 77 16.88 17.37 7.99
N GLY A 78 16.71 16.99 6.72
CA GLY A 78 17.78 16.40 5.89
C GLY A 78 17.58 14.93 5.52
N THR A 79 16.80 14.14 6.27
CA THR A 79 16.51 12.74 5.90
C THR A 79 15.33 12.66 4.92
N GLN A 80 15.51 11.97 3.79
CA GLN A 80 14.44 11.77 2.82
C GLN A 80 13.78 10.41 2.99
N ARG A 81 12.43 10.41 2.92
CA ARG A 81 11.63 9.19 2.90
C ARG A 81 11.97 8.35 1.68
N LEU A 82 12.21 7.06 1.88
CA LEU A 82 12.33 6.08 0.81
C LEU A 82 11.24 5.03 0.93
N TYR A 83 10.50 4.88 -0.15
CA TYR A 83 9.46 3.88 -0.33
C TYR A 83 10.04 2.72 -1.14
N ASN A 84 9.77 1.48 -0.77
CA ASN A 84 10.12 0.36 -1.65
C ASN A 84 9.09 0.20 -2.77
N PHE A 85 9.32 -0.76 -3.66
CA PHE A 85 8.38 -1.10 -4.72
C PHE A 85 6.97 -1.41 -4.17
N ARG A 86 6.91 -2.22 -3.11
CA ARG A 86 5.66 -2.63 -2.47
C ARG A 86 4.85 -1.44 -1.94
N ASP A 87 5.50 -0.49 -1.30
CA ASP A 87 4.87 0.73 -0.79
C ASP A 87 4.20 1.49 -1.93
N VAL A 88 4.86 1.62 -3.08
CA VAL A 88 4.32 2.34 -4.25
C VAL A 88 3.09 1.62 -4.82
N VAL A 89 3.10 0.28 -4.84
CA VAL A 89 1.91 -0.51 -5.21
C VAL A 89 0.76 -0.25 -4.24
N VAL A 90 1.02 -0.30 -2.93
CA VAL A 90 0.01 -0.03 -1.90
C VAL A 90 -0.54 1.39 -2.01
N LEU A 91 0.32 2.40 -2.23
CA LEU A 91 -0.09 3.79 -2.47
C LEU A 91 -1.08 3.91 -3.63
N LYS A 92 -0.80 3.21 -4.75
CA LYS A 92 -1.67 3.23 -5.93
C LYS A 92 -3.01 2.51 -5.68
N ILE A 93 -3.02 1.44 -4.88
CA ILE A 93 -4.26 0.75 -4.49
C ILE A 93 -5.08 1.63 -3.56
N VAL A 94 -4.47 2.24 -2.54
CA VAL A 94 -5.13 3.18 -1.61
C VAL A 94 -5.78 4.32 -2.38
N LYS A 95 -5.07 4.90 -3.35
CA LYS A 95 -5.64 5.90 -4.27
C LYS A 95 -6.89 5.37 -4.97
N ARG A 96 -6.81 4.21 -5.61
CA ARG A 96 -7.96 3.63 -6.35
C ARG A 96 -9.16 3.35 -5.45
N LEU A 97 -8.95 2.87 -4.22
CA LEU A 97 -10.02 2.67 -3.25
C LEU A 97 -10.65 3.99 -2.79
N LEU A 98 -9.85 5.05 -2.60
CA LEU A 98 -10.37 6.38 -2.24
C LEU A 98 -11.14 7.03 -3.39
N ASP A 99 -10.63 6.91 -4.62
CA ASP A 99 -11.26 7.49 -5.81
C ASP A 99 -12.65 6.87 -6.09
N THR A 100 -12.92 5.64 -5.60
CA THR A 100 -14.23 4.98 -5.69
C THR A 100 -15.13 5.19 -4.46
N GLY A 101 -14.66 5.93 -3.44
CA GLY A 101 -15.46 6.27 -2.27
C GLY A 101 -15.44 5.24 -1.13
N VAL A 102 -14.48 4.29 -1.12
CA VAL A 102 -14.33 3.39 0.03
C VAL A 102 -13.93 4.17 1.27
N SER A 103 -14.54 3.83 2.40
CA SER A 103 -14.24 4.48 3.68
C SER A 103 -12.77 4.30 4.10
N LEU A 104 -12.19 5.32 4.75
CA LEU A 104 -10.81 5.26 5.24
C LEU A 104 -10.58 4.10 6.22
N GLN A 105 -11.60 3.73 7.00
CA GLN A 105 -11.53 2.60 7.92
C GLN A 105 -11.34 1.28 7.17
N ASN A 106 -12.13 1.03 6.13
CA ASN A 106 -12.01 -0.19 5.31
C ASN A 106 -10.69 -0.23 4.54
N ILE A 107 -10.22 0.93 4.07
CA ILE A 107 -8.92 1.04 3.42
C ILE A 107 -7.81 0.65 4.38
N ARG A 108 -7.86 1.07 5.66
CA ARG A 108 -6.84 0.67 6.65
C ARG A 108 -6.78 -0.85 6.81
N THR A 109 -7.93 -1.51 6.88
CA THR A 109 -8.03 -2.97 6.94
C THR A 109 -7.42 -3.61 5.68
N ALA A 110 -7.81 -3.13 4.49
CA ALA A 110 -7.26 -3.62 3.22
C ALA A 110 -5.73 -3.44 3.12
N VAL A 111 -5.19 -2.29 3.55
CA VAL A 111 -3.75 -2.04 3.58
C VAL A 111 -3.01 -3.01 4.48
N TRP A 112 -3.57 -3.32 5.66
CA TRP A 112 -2.99 -4.31 6.56
C TRP A 112 -2.93 -5.69 5.92
N HIS A 113 -4.02 -6.12 5.25
CA HIS A 113 -4.05 -7.37 4.47
C HIS A 113 -3.03 -7.38 3.34
N LEU A 114 -2.92 -6.29 2.57
CA LEU A 114 -1.95 -6.19 1.49
C LEU A 114 -0.51 -6.28 1.99
N ARG A 115 -0.23 -5.82 3.23
CA ARG A 115 1.10 -5.84 3.85
C ARG A 115 1.46 -7.19 4.49
N SER A 116 0.49 -8.02 4.85
CA SER A 116 0.74 -9.33 5.46
C SER A 116 1.00 -10.46 4.43
N ARG A 117 0.69 -10.24 3.15
CA ARG A 117 0.87 -11.22 2.06
C ARG A 117 2.28 -11.23 1.46
N GLY A 118 2.66 -12.31 0.78
CA GLY A 118 3.88 -12.33 -0.04
C GLY A 118 3.73 -11.52 -1.33
N LEU A 119 4.85 -11.10 -1.93
CA LEU A 119 4.85 -10.36 -3.22
C LEU A 119 4.24 -11.21 -4.35
N SER A 120 4.51 -12.51 -4.38
CA SER A 120 3.97 -13.44 -5.38
C SER A 120 2.45 -13.61 -5.28
N ASP A 121 1.89 -13.52 -4.07
CA ASP A 121 0.46 -13.67 -3.82
C ASP A 121 -0.30 -12.41 -4.26
N LEU A 122 0.28 -11.23 -4.02
CA LEU A 122 -0.28 -9.95 -4.45
C LEU A 122 -0.52 -9.92 -5.97
N ALA A 123 0.36 -10.52 -6.77
CA ALA A 123 0.23 -10.51 -8.23
C ALA A 123 -1.01 -11.26 -8.75
N ARG A 124 -1.59 -12.18 -7.96
CA ARG A 124 -2.78 -12.97 -8.34
C ARG A 124 -4.07 -12.47 -7.68
N MET A 125 -3.94 -11.56 -6.72
CA MET A 125 -5.04 -11.06 -5.92
C MET A 125 -5.95 -10.11 -6.72
N THR A 126 -7.26 -10.21 -6.48
CA THR A 126 -8.23 -9.18 -6.87
C THR A 126 -8.94 -8.68 -5.63
N LEU A 127 -8.88 -7.38 -5.38
CA LEU A 127 -9.69 -6.76 -4.32
C LEU A 127 -11.04 -6.37 -4.90
N MET A 128 -12.12 -6.74 -4.22
CA MET A 128 -13.48 -6.35 -4.56
C MET A 128 -14.05 -5.48 -3.45
N SER A 129 -14.85 -4.49 -3.78
CA SER A 129 -15.47 -3.64 -2.76
C SER A 129 -16.83 -3.12 -3.18
N ASP A 130 -17.77 -3.13 -2.24
CA ASP A 130 -19.11 -2.53 -2.34
C ASP A 130 -19.16 -1.11 -1.71
N GLY A 131 -18.01 -0.60 -1.25
CA GLY A 131 -17.87 0.70 -0.58
C GLY A 131 -17.92 0.61 0.95
N ALA A 132 -18.65 -0.37 1.47
CA ALA A 132 -18.78 -0.66 2.89
C ALA A 132 -17.83 -1.75 3.38
N THR A 133 -17.37 -2.63 2.50
CA THR A 133 -16.46 -3.75 2.79
C THR A 133 -15.50 -3.96 1.62
N VAL A 134 -14.28 -4.41 1.94
CA VAL A 134 -13.28 -4.84 0.95
C VAL A 134 -13.05 -6.34 1.12
N TYR A 135 -13.19 -7.08 0.02
CA TYR A 135 -13.03 -8.52 -0.07
C TYR A 135 -11.77 -8.85 -0.88
N GLU A 136 -11.08 -9.91 -0.48
CA GLU A 136 -10.03 -10.53 -1.28
C GLU A 136 -10.69 -11.67 -2.07
N CYS A 137 -10.71 -11.55 -3.40
CA CYS A 137 -11.17 -12.62 -4.27
C CYS A 137 -9.97 -13.32 -4.90
N THR A 138 -9.95 -14.64 -4.77
CA THR A 138 -8.92 -15.54 -5.31
C THR A 138 -9.43 -16.38 -6.47
N SER A 139 -10.75 -16.39 -6.71
CA SER A 139 -11.40 -17.10 -7.81
C SER A 139 -12.49 -16.25 -8.49
N PRO A 140 -12.85 -16.55 -9.75
CA PRO A 140 -13.98 -15.92 -10.42
C PRO A 140 -15.33 -16.20 -9.74
N ASP A 141 -15.49 -17.38 -9.13
CA ASP A 141 -16.75 -17.77 -8.48
C ASP A 141 -17.05 -16.87 -7.27
N GLU A 142 -16.04 -16.55 -6.46
CA GLU A 142 -16.17 -15.59 -5.36
C GLU A 142 -16.61 -14.19 -5.84
N VAL A 143 -16.18 -13.78 -7.04
CA VAL A 143 -16.62 -12.51 -7.65
C VAL A 143 -18.09 -12.60 -8.07
N VAL A 144 -18.50 -13.73 -8.64
CA VAL A 144 -19.90 -13.98 -9.04
C VAL A 144 -20.82 -13.99 -7.81
N ASP A 145 -20.40 -14.64 -6.72
CA ASP A 145 -21.18 -14.71 -5.48
C ASP A 145 -21.46 -13.32 -4.89
N LEU A 146 -20.46 -12.44 -4.89
CA LEU A 146 -20.63 -11.04 -4.46
C LEU A 146 -21.65 -10.29 -5.34
N LEU A 147 -21.63 -10.53 -6.66
CA LEU A 147 -22.55 -9.89 -7.60
C LEU A 147 -23.99 -10.42 -7.47
N GLN A 148 -24.17 -11.71 -7.17
CA GLN A 148 -25.50 -12.32 -7.00
C GLN A 148 -26.29 -11.73 -5.82
N GLY A 149 -25.61 -11.11 -4.85
CA GLY A 149 -26.25 -10.34 -3.77
C GLY A 149 -26.97 -9.06 -4.23
N GLY A 150 -26.91 -8.71 -5.53
CA GLY A 150 -27.54 -7.51 -6.09
C GLY A 150 -26.79 -6.21 -5.75
N GLN A 151 -25.58 -6.31 -5.21
CA GLN A 151 -24.75 -5.19 -4.81
C GLN A 151 -23.89 -4.71 -5.99
N GLY A 152 -23.73 -3.40 -6.13
CA GLY A 152 -22.73 -2.83 -7.04
C GLY A 152 -21.34 -2.96 -6.43
N VAL A 153 -20.45 -3.69 -7.09
CA VAL A 153 -19.07 -3.89 -6.64
C VAL A 153 -18.08 -3.33 -7.66
N PHE A 154 -16.97 -2.80 -7.18
CA PHE A 154 -15.82 -2.48 -8.03
C PHE A 154 -14.65 -3.38 -7.70
N GLY A 155 -13.90 -3.76 -8.73
CA GLY A 155 -12.72 -4.63 -8.61
C GLY A 155 -11.41 -3.90 -8.89
N ILE A 156 -10.38 -4.21 -8.11
CA ILE A 156 -8.99 -3.84 -8.38
C ILE A 156 -8.19 -5.14 -8.51
N ALA A 157 -7.82 -5.49 -9.75
CA ALA A 157 -6.84 -6.53 -9.99
C ALA A 157 -5.45 -6.05 -9.55
N VAL A 158 -4.97 -6.55 -8.40
CA VAL A 158 -3.71 -6.11 -7.78
C VAL A 158 -2.53 -6.39 -8.70
N GLY A 159 -2.52 -7.52 -9.41
CA GLY A 159 -1.49 -7.85 -10.40
C GLY A 159 -1.42 -6.90 -11.60
N VAL A 160 -2.51 -6.20 -11.93
CA VAL A 160 -2.48 -5.15 -12.96
C VAL A 160 -1.84 -3.89 -12.40
N VAL A 161 -2.21 -3.51 -11.17
CA VAL A 161 -1.61 -2.35 -10.47
C VAL A 161 -0.11 -2.56 -10.28
N TRP A 162 0.30 -3.77 -9.92
CA TRP A 162 1.69 -4.18 -9.80
C TRP A 162 2.48 -3.88 -11.08
N ARG A 163 2.06 -4.44 -12.22
CA ARG A 163 2.74 -4.28 -13.51
C ARG A 163 2.75 -2.83 -13.98
N ASP A 164 1.69 -2.09 -13.70
CA ASP A 164 1.58 -0.66 -14.01
C ASP A 164 2.61 0.16 -13.19
N VAL A 165 2.77 -0.14 -11.89
CA VAL A 165 3.81 0.47 -11.06
C VAL A 165 5.22 0.06 -11.51
N GLU A 166 5.44 -1.21 -11.84
CA GLU A 166 6.71 -1.70 -12.39
C GLU A 166 7.08 -0.97 -13.68
N GLY A 167 6.14 -0.86 -14.62
CA GLY A 167 6.32 -0.10 -15.85
C GLY A 167 6.68 1.36 -15.57
N ALA A 168 5.97 2.03 -14.67
CA ALA A 168 6.25 3.42 -14.32
C ALA A 168 7.63 3.59 -13.66
N LEU A 169 7.95 2.80 -12.64
CA LEU A 169 9.22 2.89 -11.92
C LEU A 169 10.42 2.49 -12.78
N SER A 170 10.20 1.63 -13.80
CA SER A 170 11.22 1.30 -14.80
C SER A 170 11.68 2.49 -15.64
N GLN A 171 11.03 3.66 -15.54
CA GLN A 171 11.36 4.91 -16.24
C GLN A 171 11.69 6.07 -15.27
N LEU A 172 11.66 5.83 -13.96
CA LEU A 172 11.85 6.85 -12.93
C LEU A 172 13.12 6.63 -12.10
N HIS A 173 13.52 7.69 -11.41
CA HIS A 173 14.69 7.73 -10.53
C HIS A 173 14.51 6.83 -9.29
N GLY A 174 15.47 5.95 -9.04
CA GLY A 174 15.60 5.17 -7.81
C GLY A 174 16.80 5.61 -6.98
N GLU A 175 16.88 5.14 -5.74
CA GLU A 175 18.05 5.26 -4.87
C GLU A 175 18.44 3.86 -4.41
N ARG A 176 19.71 3.50 -4.57
CA ARG A 176 20.25 2.28 -3.97
C ARG A 176 20.21 2.40 -2.46
N VAL A 177 19.55 1.46 -1.80
CA VAL A 177 19.33 1.52 -0.35
C VAL A 177 20.64 1.34 0.42
N ASP A 178 21.57 0.55 -0.12
CA ASP A 178 22.87 0.23 0.44
C ASP A 178 23.89 1.36 0.26
N THR A 179 23.99 1.93 -0.94
CA THR A 179 25.01 2.93 -1.28
C THR A 179 24.52 4.38 -1.23
N GLY A 180 23.20 4.60 -1.20
CA GLY A 180 22.60 5.93 -1.37
C GLY A 180 22.74 6.49 -2.79
N GLU A 181 23.30 5.72 -3.72
CA GLU A 181 23.50 6.14 -5.11
C GLU A 181 22.16 6.37 -5.80
N THR A 182 22.00 7.52 -6.44
CA THR A 182 20.81 7.80 -7.23
C THR A 182 20.94 7.12 -8.59
N LEU A 183 20.05 6.15 -8.84
CA LEU A 183 19.88 5.52 -10.14
C LEU A 183 19.14 6.49 -11.06
N VAL A 184 19.92 7.27 -11.80
CA VAL A 184 19.39 8.23 -12.77
C VAL A 184 18.75 7.47 -13.93
N ARG A 185 17.54 7.88 -14.29
CA ARG A 185 16.75 7.25 -15.34
C ARG A 185 16.03 8.33 -16.10
N HIS A 186 15.87 8.15 -17.40
CA HIS A 186 15.23 9.16 -18.23
C HIS A 186 13.73 9.27 -17.90
N ASN A 187 13.39 10.16 -16.97
CA ASN A 187 12.03 10.62 -16.79
C ASN A 187 11.74 11.78 -17.77
N PRO A 188 10.87 11.59 -18.79
CA PRO A 188 10.53 12.65 -19.73
C PRO A 188 9.82 13.85 -19.07
N HIS A 189 9.24 13.68 -17.88
CA HIS A 189 8.47 14.71 -17.16
C HIS A 189 9.22 15.39 -16.00
N ASP A 190 10.46 15.00 -15.68
CA ASP A 190 11.20 15.58 -14.54
C ASP A 190 11.99 16.85 -14.93
N GLU A 191 11.27 17.92 -15.24
CA GLU A 191 11.87 19.20 -15.60
C GLU A 191 12.63 19.85 -14.42
N LEU A 192 12.21 19.59 -13.18
CA LEU A 192 12.84 20.12 -11.95
C LEU A 192 14.19 19.45 -11.66
N ALA A 193 14.33 18.13 -11.86
CA ALA A 193 15.64 17.48 -11.75
C ALA A 193 16.61 17.95 -12.85
N ARG A 194 16.12 18.16 -14.08
CA ARG A 194 16.95 18.76 -15.16
C ARG A 194 17.46 20.14 -14.78
N ARG A 195 16.64 20.97 -14.13
CA ARG A 195 17.05 22.30 -13.67
C ARG A 195 18.09 22.24 -12.55
N ARG A 196 18.02 21.27 -11.63
CA ARG A 196 19.04 21.07 -10.59
C ARG A 196 20.38 20.61 -11.15
N ASN A 197 20.37 19.66 -12.08
CA ASN A 197 21.59 19.12 -12.68
C ASN A 197 22.31 20.10 -13.62
N ARG A 198 21.64 21.19 -14.03
CA ARG A 198 22.20 22.24 -14.90
C ARG A 198 22.72 23.46 -14.12
N ALA A 199 22.44 23.52 -12.81
CA ALA A 199 22.79 24.63 -11.94
C ALA A 199 23.95 24.31 -10.97
N GLY A 200 24.58 23.15 -11.12
CA GLY A 200 25.87 22.80 -10.52
C GLY A 200 26.93 22.67 -11.60
#